data_AF-A0A840UKL0-F1
#
_entry.id   AF-A0A840UKL0-F1
#
_cell.length_a   1.000
_cell.length_b   1.000
_cell.length_c   1.000
_cell.angle_alpha   90.00
_cell.angle_beta   90.00
_cell.angle_gamma   90.00
#
_symmetry.space_group_name_H-M   'P 1'
#
loop_
_entity.id
_entity.type
_entity.pdbx_description
1 polymer ?
#
loop_
_entity_poly.entity_id
_entity_poly.type
_entity_poly.pdbx_seq_one_letter_code
_entity_poly.pdbx_strand_id
1 'polypeptide(L)'
;MTYEKNLWLKLKFTAEKLQEVTAALNDIEDKSSYSEFEKILGEIGYSPDQAEEVVALCYARGFFVREINKWQDISISLKHILREIKKD
;
A
#
# COMPACT_ATOMS: atom_id res chain seq x y z
N MET A 1 4.52 -15.45 -6.79
CA MET A 1 5.34 -14.20 -6.71
C MET A 1 5.54 -13.45 -8.04
N THR A 2 4.56 -13.40 -8.95
CA THR A 2 4.67 -12.65 -10.22
C THR A 2 4.07 -11.25 -10.11
N TYR A 3 2.96 -11.11 -9.38
CA TYR A 3 2.24 -9.83 -9.28
C TYR A 3 2.99 -8.80 -8.42
N GLU A 4 3.52 -9.24 -7.27
CA GLU A 4 4.35 -8.39 -6.41
C GLU A 4 5.55 -7.83 -7.18
N LYS A 5 6.29 -8.70 -7.89
CA LYS A 5 7.46 -8.29 -8.69
C LYS A 5 7.09 -7.25 -9.76
N ASN A 6 5.92 -7.38 -10.38
CA ASN A 6 5.44 -6.39 -11.35
C ASN A 6 5.14 -5.03 -10.71
N LEU A 7 4.59 -5.00 -9.49
CA LEU A 7 4.35 -3.76 -8.74
C LEU A 7 5.67 -3.06 -8.39
N TRP A 8 6.68 -3.81 -7.93
CA TRP A 8 8.02 -3.26 -7.68
C TRP A 8 8.63 -2.59 -8.92
N LEU A 9 8.51 -3.24 -10.08
CA LEU A 9 9.01 -2.72 -11.35
C LEU A 9 8.23 -1.48 -11.81
N LYS A 10 6.89 -1.52 -11.74
CA LYS A 10 6.02 -0.42 -12.17
C LYS A 10 6.25 0.86 -11.35
N LEU A 11 6.36 0.72 -10.03
CA LEU A 11 6.56 1.85 -9.12
C LEU A 11 8.00 2.35 -9.06
N LYS A 12 8.96 1.65 -9.71
CA LYS A 12 10.40 1.83 -9.48
C LYS A 12 10.68 1.89 -7.97
N PHE A 13 10.08 0.94 -7.27
CA PHE A 13 10.09 0.89 -5.82
C PHE A 13 11.41 0.30 -5.35
N THR A 14 11.98 0.83 -4.27
CA THR A 14 13.24 0.35 -3.69
C THR A 14 13.03 0.02 -2.21
N ALA A 15 13.97 -0.72 -1.62
CA ALA A 15 13.91 -1.02 -0.19
C ALA A 15 13.91 0.28 0.66
N GLU A 16 14.63 1.30 0.22
CA GLU A 16 14.66 2.62 0.87
C GLU A 16 13.29 3.31 0.81
N LYS A 17 12.63 3.29 -0.34
CA LYS A 17 11.26 3.83 -0.47
C LYS A 17 10.26 3.07 0.39
N LEU A 18 10.40 1.75 0.49
CA LEU A 18 9.56 0.94 1.37
C LEU A 18 9.78 1.34 2.84
N GLN A 19 11.04 1.57 3.25
CA GLN A 19 11.33 2.06 4.60
C GLN A 19 10.74 3.44 4.85
N GLU A 20 10.90 4.38 3.92
CA GLU A 20 10.32 5.73 4.00
C GLU A 20 8.79 5.69 4.13
N VAL A 21 8.13 4.92 3.26
CA VAL A 21 6.68 4.72 3.28
C VAL A 21 6.23 4.09 4.60
N THR A 22 6.89 3.01 5.03
CA THR A 22 6.50 2.34 6.28
C THR A 22 6.76 3.20 7.51
N ALA A 23 7.77 4.07 7.48
CA ALA A 23 8.04 5.04 8.54
C ALA A 23 6.97 6.13 8.57
N ALA A 24 6.65 6.75 7.42
CA ALA A 24 5.61 7.77 7.30
C ALA A 24 4.24 7.22 7.72
N LEU A 25 3.92 6.00 7.31
CA LEU A 25 2.68 5.31 7.70
C LEU A 25 2.71 4.78 9.14
N ASN A 26 3.89 4.70 9.79
CA ASN A 26 3.98 4.26 11.18
C ASN A 26 3.68 5.34 12.20
N ASP A 27 3.94 6.60 11.85
CA ASP A 27 3.83 7.76 12.74
C ASP A 27 2.38 8.17 13.07
N ILE A 28 1.41 7.54 12.41
CA ILE A 28 -0.01 7.84 12.58
C ILE A 28 -0.58 6.95 13.68
N GLU A 29 -1.09 7.57 14.76
CA GLU A 29 -1.79 6.86 15.84
C GLU A 29 -3.12 6.25 15.37
N ASP A 30 -3.78 6.83 14.37
CA ASP A 30 -5.10 6.45 13.89
C ASP A 30 -5.04 5.92 12.44
N LYS A 31 -4.71 4.63 12.28
CA LYS A 31 -4.61 3.93 10.97
C LYS A 31 -5.94 3.33 10.57
N SER A 32 -7.02 4.08 10.76
CA SER A 32 -8.38 3.54 10.77
C SER A 32 -8.99 3.43 9.37
N SER A 33 -8.46 4.15 8.37
CA SER A 33 -9.01 4.20 7.02
C SER A 33 -7.96 4.18 5.90
N TYR A 34 -8.37 3.80 4.69
CA TYR A 34 -7.51 3.90 3.50
C TYR A 34 -7.24 5.36 3.12
N SER A 35 -8.25 6.22 3.29
CA SER A 35 -8.17 7.65 2.96
C SER A 35 -7.01 8.36 3.68
N GLU A 36 -6.72 7.97 4.92
CA GLU A 36 -5.58 8.51 5.68
C GLU A 36 -4.23 8.04 5.13
N PHE A 37 -4.14 6.77 4.72
CA PHE A 37 -2.94 6.24 4.08
C PHE A 37 -2.70 6.91 2.74
N GLU A 38 -3.74 7.08 1.94
CA GLU A 38 -3.66 7.76 0.64
C GLU A 38 -3.17 9.21 0.81
N LYS A 39 -3.69 9.94 1.80
CA LYS A 39 -3.26 11.31 2.08
C LYS A 39 -1.76 11.39 2.36
N ILE A 40 -1.22 10.51 3.18
CA ILE A 40 0.20 10.52 3.58
C ILE A 40 1.10 10.07 2.44
N LEU A 41 0.66 9.07 1.69
CA LEU A 41 1.32 8.68 0.45
C LEU A 41 1.36 9.87 -0.52
N GLY A 42 0.29 10.68 -0.57
CA GLY A 42 0.25 11.96 -1.29
C GLY A 42 1.27 12.98 -0.79
N GLU A 43 1.43 13.13 0.53
CA GLU A 43 2.38 14.08 1.14
C GLU A 43 3.85 13.73 0.82
N ILE A 44 4.17 12.44 0.68
CA ILE A 44 5.51 11.97 0.26
C ILE A 44 5.64 11.79 -1.26
N GLY A 45 4.65 12.23 -2.05
CA GLY A 45 4.75 12.38 -3.50
C GLY A 45 4.19 11.26 -4.36
N TYR A 46 3.38 10.34 -3.80
CA TYR A 46 2.65 9.34 -4.57
C TYR A 46 1.31 9.89 -5.07
N SER A 47 0.98 9.61 -6.32
CA SER A 47 -0.37 9.84 -6.85
C SER A 47 -1.38 8.84 -6.26
N PRO A 48 -2.70 9.11 -6.31
CA PRO A 48 -3.72 8.18 -5.81
C PRO A 48 -3.60 6.77 -6.41
N ASP A 49 -3.38 6.67 -7.72
CA ASP A 49 -3.17 5.38 -8.40
C ASP A 49 -1.95 4.63 -7.86
N GLN A 50 -0.87 5.34 -7.54
CA GLN A 50 0.33 4.75 -6.95
C GLN A 50 0.13 4.42 -5.48
N ALA A 51 -0.71 5.15 -4.75
CA ALA A 51 -0.98 4.90 -3.34
C ALA A 51 -1.60 3.51 -3.15
N GLU A 52 -2.56 3.12 -4.01
CA GLU A 52 -3.13 1.77 -4.00
C GLU A 52 -2.07 0.68 -4.20
N GLU A 53 -1.16 0.89 -5.16
CA GLU A 53 -0.09 -0.06 -5.47
C GLU A 53 0.92 -0.17 -4.32
N VAL A 54 1.24 0.95 -3.68
CA VAL A 54 2.15 1.01 -2.52
C VAL A 54 1.53 0.31 -1.31
N VAL A 55 0.26 0.57 -1.02
CA VAL A 55 -0.49 -0.14 0.03
C VAL A 55 -0.48 -1.64 -0.22
N ALA A 56 -0.70 -2.06 -1.46
CA ALA A 56 -0.70 -3.46 -1.83
C ALA A 56 0.69 -4.10 -1.67
N LEU A 57 1.77 -3.38 -1.99
CA LEU A 57 3.13 -3.82 -1.70
C LEU A 57 3.40 -3.94 -0.20
N CYS A 58 2.96 -2.97 0.60
CA CYS A 58 3.04 -3.06 2.06
C CYS A 58 2.33 -4.32 2.57
N TYR A 59 1.12 -4.60 2.07
CA TYR A 59 0.36 -5.80 2.37
C TYR A 59 1.13 -7.09 2.02
N ALA A 60 1.67 -7.18 0.80
CA ALA A 60 2.44 -8.34 0.33
C ALA A 60 3.66 -8.62 1.22
N ARG A 61 4.29 -7.56 1.72
CA ARG A 61 5.46 -7.62 2.61
C ARG A 61 5.11 -7.83 4.08
N GLY A 62 3.82 -7.96 4.42
CA GLY A 62 3.35 -8.21 5.78
C GLY A 62 3.15 -6.95 6.63
N PHE A 63 3.27 -5.76 6.06
CA PHE A 63 3.02 -4.51 6.75
C PHE A 63 1.55 -4.13 6.72
N PHE A 64 1.05 -3.60 7.84
CA PHE A 64 -0.31 -3.07 7.98
C PHE A 64 -1.42 -4.05 7.58
N VAL A 65 -1.15 -5.36 7.59
CA VAL A 65 -2.10 -6.40 7.13
C VAL A 65 -3.40 -6.35 7.91
N ARG A 66 -3.34 -6.05 9.22
CA ARG A 66 -4.51 -5.98 10.08
C ARG A 66 -5.37 -4.76 9.75
N GLU A 67 -4.74 -3.62 9.51
CA GLU A 67 -5.34 -2.34 9.17
C GLU A 67 -5.99 -2.43 7.78
N ILE A 68 -5.23 -2.88 6.78
CA ILE A 68 -5.69 -3.03 5.39
C ILE A 68 -6.90 -3.98 5.29
N ASN A 69 -6.92 -5.07 6.07
CA ASN A 69 -8.06 -5.99 6.07
C ASN A 69 -9.31 -5.42 6.79
N LYS A 70 -9.18 -4.36 7.59
CA LYS A 70 -10.32 -3.70 8.25
C LYS A 70 -10.96 -2.60 7.40
N TRP A 71 -10.23 -2.04 6.44
CA TRP A 71 -10.73 -0.94 5.63
C TRP A 71 -11.95 -1.36 4.82
N GLN A 72 -13.01 -0.56 4.92
CA GLN A 72 -14.22 -0.73 4.13
C GLN A 72 -14.30 0.26 2.97
N ASP A 73 -13.51 1.34 3.04
CA ASP A 73 -13.46 2.47 2.12
C ASP A 73 -12.47 2.30 0.95
N ILE A 74 -11.88 1.11 0.77
CA ILE A 74 -10.98 0.85 -0.37
C ILE A 74 -11.72 0.72 -1.70
N SER A 75 -11.10 1.25 -2.76
CA SER A 75 -11.60 1.17 -4.13
C SER A 75 -11.71 -0.28 -4.64
N ILE A 76 -12.48 -0.47 -5.71
CA ILE A 76 -12.57 -1.76 -6.42
C ILE A 76 -11.20 -2.16 -7.01
N SER A 77 -10.42 -1.17 -7.45
CA SER A 77 -9.07 -1.36 -7.98
C SER A 77 -8.15 -1.98 -6.92
N LEU A 78 -8.04 -1.36 -5.75
CA LEU A 78 -7.25 -1.88 -4.64
C LEU A 78 -7.71 -3.26 -4.17
N LYS A 79 -9.03 -3.51 -4.10
CA LYS A 79 -9.58 -4.86 -3.80
C LYS A 79 -9.09 -5.91 -4.78
N HIS A 80 -9.02 -5.57 -6.08
CA HIS A 80 -8.53 -6.47 -7.11
C HIS A 80 -7.03 -6.75 -6.92
N ILE A 81 -6.21 -5.71 -6.74
CA ILE A 81 -4.76 -5.85 -6.52
C ILE A 81 -4.47 -6.74 -5.30
N LEU A 82 -5.13 -6.49 -4.16
CA LEU A 82 -4.96 -7.28 -2.94
C LEU A 82 -5.38 -8.74 -3.12
N ARG A 83 -6.40 -9.01 -3.96
CA ARG A 83 -6.84 -10.38 -4.27
C ARG A 83 -5.81 -11.12 -5.10
N GLU A 84 -5.20 -10.46 -6.08
CA GLU A 84 -4.15 -11.07 -6.91
C GLU A 84 -2.92 -11.40 -6.07
N ILE A 85 -2.52 -10.51 -5.17
CA ILE A 85 -1.42 -10.77 -4.21
C ILE A 85 -1.73 -11.96 -3.29
N LYS A 86 -2.99 -12.12 -2.82
CA LYS A 86 -3.38 -13.25 -1.94
C LYS A 86 -3.38 -14.62 -2.63
N LYS A 87 -3.51 -14.67 -3.95
CA LYS A 87 -3.55 -15.94 -4.72
C LYS A 87 -2.16 -16.44 -5.11
N ASP A 88 -1.17 -15.55 -5.09
CA ASP A 88 0.17 -15.72 -5.65
C ASP A 88 1.24 -16.05 -4.58
#